data_AF-A0A821VKL5-F1
#
_entry.id   AF-A0A821VKL5-F1
#
_cell.length_a   1.000
_cell.length_b   1.000
_cell.length_c   1.000
_cell.angle_alpha   90.00
_cell.angle_beta   90.00
_cell.angle_gamma   90.00
#
_symmetry.space_group_name_H-M   'P 1'
#
loop_
_entity.id
_entity.type
_entity.pdbx_description
1 polymer ?
#
loop_
_entity_poly.entity_id
_entity_poly.type
_entity_poly.pdbx_seq_one_letter_code
_entity_poly.pdbx_strand_id
1 'polypeptide(L)' 'MTERVNRTLKPLIAIYAQQQPTSWDKEIQKLVYAIRTAVNETTGETPAFMMFGRDPRGPLDLLIGERTEEAR' A
#
# COMPACT_ATOMS: atom_id res chain seq x y z
N MET A 1 -3.37 -4.67 13.58
CA MET A 1 -2.79 -4.30 12.25
C MET A 1 -2.16 -2.91 12.25
N THR A 2 -2.79 -1.89 12.84
CA THR A 2 -2.32 -0.50 12.86
C THR A 2 -0.87 -0.32 13.32
N GLU A 3 -0.46 -0.95 14.43
CA GLU A 3 0.92 -0.83 14.95
C GLU A 3 1.97 -1.42 14.01
N ARG A 4 1.65 -2.55 13.35
CA ARG A 4 2.55 -3.22 12.42
C ARG A 4 2.76 -2.38 11.16
N VAL A 5 1.68 -1.81 10.62
CA VAL A 5 1.74 -0.88 9.49
C VAL A 5 2.55 0.36 9.88
N ASN A 6 2.31 0.92 11.06
CA ASN A 6 3.06 2.08 11.55
C ASN A 6 4.55 1.79 11.75
N ARG A 7 4.92 0.57 12.16
CA ARG A 7 6.33 0.14 12.29
C ARG A 7 7.05 0.14 10.94
N THR A 8 6.37 -0.19 9.86
CA THR A 8 6.92 -0.15 8.49
C THR A 8 6.87 1.25 7.87
N LEU A 9 5.78 2.00 8.10
CA LEU A 9 5.56 3.30 7.47
C LEU A 9 6.49 4.39 8.03
N LYS A 10 6.73 4.43 9.33
CA LYS A 10 7.59 5.44 9.99
C LYS A 10 9.01 5.52 9.39
N PRO A 11 9.77 4.42 9.23
CA PRO A 11 11.10 4.49 8.63
C PRO A 11 11.07 4.92 7.17
N LEU A 12 10.06 4.50 6.40
CA LEU A 12 9.90 4.93 5.00
C LEU A 12 9.64 6.44 4.89
N ILE A 13 8.76 6.97 5.74
CA ILE A 13 8.54 8.42 5.84
C ILE A 13 9.82 9.15 6.23
N ALA A 14 10.58 8.63 7.20
CA ALA A 14 11.83 9.26 7.63
C ALA A 14 12.87 9.34 6.51
N ILE A 15 12.99 8.30 5.69
CA ILE A 15 13.88 8.28 4.51
C ILE A 15 13.44 9.36 3.51
N TYR A 16 12.16 9.42 3.17
CA TYR A 16 11.63 10.40 2.22
C TYR A 16 11.71 11.84 2.74
N ALA A 17 11.46 12.05 4.04
CA ALA A 17 11.60 13.34 4.68
C ALA A 17 13.04 13.85 4.68
N GLN A 18 14.03 12.96 4.76
CA GLN A 18 15.45 13.35 4.61
C GLN A 18 15.80 13.70 3.16
N GLN A 19 15.28 12.96 2.18
CA GLN A 19 15.58 13.19 0.76
C GLN A 19 14.86 14.42 0.19
N GLN A 20 13.61 14.65 0.60
CA GLN A 20 12.73 15.70 0.07
C GLN A 20 11.96 16.39 1.21
N PRO A 21 12.65 17.20 2.04
CA PRO A 21 12.09 17.76 3.28
C PRO A 21 10.92 18.75 3.07
N THR A 22 10.75 19.31 1.87
CA THR A 22 9.66 20.26 1.55
C THR A 22 8.45 19.63 0.88
N SER A 23 8.52 18.35 0.47
CA SER A 23 7.44 17.66 -0.28
C SER A 23 7.16 16.23 0.20
N TRP A 24 7.78 15.81 1.30
CA TRP A 24 7.61 14.46 1.85
C TRP A 24 6.15 14.10 2.15
N ASP A 25 5.33 15.10 2.50
CA ASP A 25 3.91 14.96 2.80
C ASP A 25 3.09 14.51 1.58
N LYS A 26 3.50 14.94 0.38
CA LYS A 26 2.84 14.58 -0.89
C LYS A 26 3.05 13.11 -1.25
N GLU A 27 4.13 12.51 -0.75
CA GLU A 27 4.49 11.12 -1.03
C GLU A 27 3.86 10.14 -0.04
N ILE A 28 3.31 10.61 1.09
CA ILE A 28 2.68 9.76 2.12
C ILE A 28 1.59 8.87 1.52
N GLN A 29 0.73 9.42 0.67
CA GLN A 29 -0.38 8.65 0.09
C GLN A 29 0.14 7.50 -0.79
N LYS A 30 1.23 7.71 -1.52
CA LYS A 30 1.87 6.67 -2.34
C LYS A 30 2.52 5.59 -1.47
N LEU A 31 3.19 5.99 -0.40
CA LEU A 31 3.79 5.05 0.56
C LEU A 31 2.73 4.19 1.25
N VAL A 32 1.63 4.81 1.70
CA VAL A 32 0.52 4.08 2.34
C VAL A 32 -0.13 3.11 1.36
N TYR A 33 -0.32 3.52 0.10
CA TYR A 33 -0.83 2.64 -0.95
C TYR A 33 0.10 1.43 -1.15
N ALA A 34 1.39 1.67 -1.36
CA ALA A 34 2.38 0.60 -1.57
C ALA A 34 2.42 -0.41 -0.41
N ILE A 35 2.37 0.05 0.84
CA ILE A 35 2.34 -0.85 2.00
C ILE A 35 1.05 -1.66 2.06
N ARG A 36 -0.09 -1.07 1.69
CA ARG A 36 -1.40 -1.73 1.74
C ARG A 36 -1.59 -2.80 0.67
N THR A 37 -0.94 -2.65 -0.48
CA THR A 37 -1.03 -3.59 -1.61
C THR A 37 0.15 -4.55 -1.70
N ALA A 38 1.20 -4.38 -0.89
CA ALA A 38 2.32 -5.30 -0.84
C ALA A 38 1.91 -6.62 -0.16
N VAL A 39 2.11 -7.73 -0.87
CA VAL A 39 1.88 -9.08 -0.32
C VAL A 39 2.81 -9.33 0.86
N ASN A 40 2.24 -9.78 1.98
CA ASN A 40 3.02 -10.19 3.13
C ASN A 40 3.49 -11.64 2.97
N GLU A 41 4.80 -11.89 3.05
CA GLU A 41 5.40 -13.22 2.84
C GLU A 41 4.89 -14.31 3.80
N THR A 42 4.50 -13.93 5.02
CA THR A 42 4.00 -14.90 6.02
C THR A 42 2.56 -15.30 5.75
N THR A 43 1.72 -14.37 5.33
CA THR A 43 0.28 -14.62 5.14
C THR A 43 -0.10 -14.90 3.69
N GLY A 44 0.77 -14.59 2.72
CA GLY A 44 0.46 -14.66 1.29
C GLY A 44 -0.52 -13.58 0.80
N GLU A 45 -1.06 -12.78 1.71
CA GLU A 45 -2.11 -11.80 1.47
C GLU A 45 -1.62 -10.36 1.67
N THR A 46 -2.31 -9.40 1.05
CA THR A 46 -2.05 -7.97 1.27
C THR A 46 -2.73 -7.47 2.56
N PRO A 47 -2.19 -6.43 3.23
CA PRO A 47 -2.86 -5.79 4.36
C PRO A 47 -4.24 -5.22 4.01
N ALA A 48 -4.45 -4.72 2.80
CA ALA A 48 -5.76 -4.23 2.37
C ALA A 48 -6.78 -5.35 2.25
N PHE A 49 -6.41 -6.46 1.61
CA PHE A 49 -7.27 -7.63 1.50
C PHE A 49 -7.65 -8.19 2.88
N MET A 50 -6.68 -8.35 3.78
CA MET A 50 -6.94 -8.80 5.16
C MET A 50 -7.86 -7.87 5.97
N MET A 51 -7.87 -6.57 5.66
CA MET A 51 -8.68 -5.59 6.41
C MET A 51 -10.05 -5.34 5.80
N PHE A 52 -10.17 -5.39 4.47
CA PHE A 52 -11.35 -4.95 3.73
C PHE A 52 -11.95 -6.03 2.82
N GLY A 53 -11.33 -7.21 2.72
CA GLY A 53 -11.74 -8.28 1.82
C GLY A 53 -11.50 -7.99 0.33
N ARG A 54 -10.78 -6.92 0.01
CA ARG A 54 -10.42 -6.52 -1.37
C ARG A 54 -9.21 -5.61 -1.38
N ASP A 55 -8.46 -5.63 -2.48
CA ASP A 55 -7.41 -4.66 -2.73
C ASP A 55 -7.96 -3.34 -3.30
N PRO A 56 -7.34 -2.19 -2.97
CA PRO A 56 -7.68 -0.91 -3.58
C PRO A 56 -7.30 -0.92 -5.07
N ARG A 57 -8.19 -0.42 -5.93
CA ARG A 57 -7.90 -0.26 -7.36
C ARG A 57 -6.85 0.83 -7.57
N GLY A 58 -5.76 0.46 -8.21
CA GLY A 58 -4.68 1.36 -8.61
C GLY A 58 -4.89 1.95 -10.01
N PRO A 59 -4.01 2.88 -10.42
CA PRO A 59 -4.03 3.46 -11.76
C PRO A 59 -3.95 2.41 -12.88
N LEU A 60 -3.22 1.31 -12.66
CA LEU A 60 -3.11 0.23 -13.63
C LEU A 60 -4.44 -0.53 -13.80
N ASP A 61 -5.16 -0.79 -12.71
CA ASP A 61 -6.46 -1.47 -12.76
C ASP A 61 -7.50 -0.63 -13.50
N LEU A 62 -7.42 0.69 -13.36
CA LEU A 62 -8.28 1.65 -14.08
C LEU A 62 -7.95 1.72 -15.58
N LEU A 63 -6.68 1.58 -15.95
CA LEU A 63 -6.24 1.61 -17.35
C LEU A 63 -6.51 0.28 -18.07
N ILE A 64 -6.39 -0.84 -17.37
CA ILE A 64 -6.50 -2.18 -17.94
C ILE A 64 -7.97 -2.59 -18.11
N GLY A 65 -8.90 -2.02 -17.35
CA GLY A 65 -10.33 -2.36 -17.44
C GLY A 65 -10.56 -3.80 -16.98
N GLU A 66 -10.92 -3.94 -15.70
CA GLU A 66 -11.21 -5.19 -14.97
C GLU A 66 -11.22 -6.49 -15.81
N ARG A 67 -10.14 -7.28 -15.73
CA ARG A 67 -10.28 -8.74 -15.67
C ARG A 67 -10.68 -9.04 -14.23
N THR A 68 -11.98 -8.92 -13.96
CA THR A 68 -12.58 -9.53 -12.77
C THR A 68 -12.31 -11.03 -12.92
N GLU A 69 -11.23 -11.53 -12.32
CA GLU A 69 -11.15 -12.96 -12.06
C GLU A 69 -12.13 -13.24 -10.95
N GLU A 70 -13.33 -13.63 -11.37
CA GLU A 70 -14.12 -14.65 -10.70
C GLU A 70 -13.20 -15.83 -10.39
N ALA A 71 -12.54 -15.79 -9.24
CA ALA A 71 -11.82 -16.94 -8.69
C ALA A 71 -12.62 -17.46 -7.49
N ARG A 72 -13.65 -18.24 -7.85
CA ARG A 72 -14.18 -19.47 -7.21
C ARG A 72 -14.22 -19.58 -5.68
#